data_AF-A0A453GG44-F1
#
_entry.id   AF-A0A453GG44-F1
#
_cell.length_a   1.000
_cell.length_b   1.000
_cell.length_c   1.000
_cell.angle_alpha   90.00
_cell.angle_beta   90.00
_cell.angle_gamma   90.00
#
_symmetry.space_group_name_H-M   'P 1'
#
loop_
_entity.id
_entity.type
_entity.pdbx_description
1 polymer ?
#
loop_
_entity_poly.entity_id
_entity_poly.type
_entity_poly.pdbx_seq_one_letter_code
_entity_poly.pdbx_strand_id
1 'polypeptide(L)'
;MDRQGNALFTIIRKGFWAFSRWEVCRCAHDGSEEEEATPWFGVRRAEKGGAAVAMNGGAGTCYRIDGCCARKPEYRVRGVDGAVVAEVARKQTAAGVVLGEDVLTLTVGPEADHLLVLGLVVVRGLITRSL
;
A
#
# COMPACT_ATOMS: atom_id res chain seq x y z
N MET A 1 -5.97 10.89 -3.89
CA MET A 1 -6.43 12.28 -4.04
C MET A 1 -7.41 12.55 -2.90
N ASP A 2 -7.43 13.75 -2.36
CA ASP A 2 -8.44 14.16 -1.38
C ASP A 2 -9.79 14.48 -2.06
N ARG A 3 -10.76 15.02 -1.30
CA ARG A 3 -12.07 15.39 -1.83
C ARG A 3 -12.03 16.67 -2.70
N GLN A 4 -10.99 17.47 -2.55
CA GLN A 4 -10.81 18.74 -3.27
C GLN A 4 -10.10 18.55 -4.61
N GLY A 5 -9.52 17.38 -4.85
CA GLY A 5 -8.78 17.09 -6.08
C GLY A 5 -7.26 17.19 -5.91
N ASN A 6 -6.74 17.38 -4.70
CA ASN A 6 -5.31 17.46 -4.47
C ASN A 6 -4.69 16.06 -4.35
N ALA A 7 -3.56 15.86 -5.02
CA ALA A 7 -2.82 14.61 -4.89
C ALA A 7 -2.29 14.45 -3.45
N LEU A 8 -2.46 13.26 -2.88
CA LEU A 8 -1.92 12.92 -1.54
C LEU A 8 -0.51 12.37 -1.66
N PHE A 9 -0.29 11.52 -2.66
CA PHE A 9 0.98 10.93 -3.03
C PHE A 9 0.92 10.51 -4.49
N THR A 10 2.09 10.43 -5.12
CA THR A 10 2.30 9.86 -6.45
C THR A 10 2.94 8.48 -6.33
N ILE A 11 2.64 7.59 -7.27
CA ILE A 11 3.20 6.23 -7.32
C ILE A 11 3.93 6.08 -8.65
N ILE A 12 5.22 5.80 -8.59
CA ILE A 12 6.09 5.62 -9.75
C ILE A 12 6.51 4.16 -9.80
N ARG A 13 6.24 3.48 -10.92
CA ARG A 13 6.76 2.13 -11.17
C ARG A 13 8.12 2.25 -11.87
N LYS A 14 9.15 1.69 -11.26
CA LYS A 14 10.50 1.55 -11.84
C LYS A 14 10.81 0.08 -12.14
N GLY A 15 11.59 -0.19 -13.19
CA GLY A 15 12.00 -1.54 -13.58
C GLY A 15 11.04 -2.24 -14.55
N PHE A 16 11.41 -3.47 -14.96
CA PHE A 16 10.70 -4.28 -15.95
C PHE A 16 10.31 -5.66 -15.39
N TRP A 17 9.11 -6.12 -15.75
CA TRP A 17 8.54 -7.42 -15.32
C TRP A 17 8.65 -7.71 -13.82
N ALA A 18 9.34 -8.79 -13.45
CA ALA A 18 9.40 -9.34 -12.10
C ALA A 18 10.29 -8.52 -11.15
N PHE A 19 11.12 -7.63 -11.68
CA PHE A 19 12.00 -6.73 -10.91
C PHE A 19 11.40 -5.34 -10.73
N SER A 20 10.09 -5.20 -10.97
CA SER A 20 9.40 -3.93 -10.76
C SER A 20 9.48 -3.52 -9.28
N ARG A 21 9.79 -2.25 -9.06
CA ARG A 21 9.71 -1.56 -7.77
C ARG A 21 8.71 -0.42 -7.91
N TRP A 22 7.98 -0.15 -6.83
CA TRP A 22 7.10 1.00 -6.75
C TRP A 22 7.70 1.97 -5.74
N GLU A 23 7.80 3.24 -6.12
CA GLU A 23 8.22 4.32 -5.25
C GLU A 23 7.02 5.23 -5.04
N VAL A 24 6.76 5.59 -3.79
CA VAL A 24 5.66 6.46 -3.41
C VAL A 24 6.26 7.77 -2.92
N CYS A 25 5.90 8.88 -3.54
CA CYS A 25 6.35 10.22 -3.15
C CYS A 25 5.17 10.99 -2.57
N ARG A 26 5.36 11.67 -1.44
CA ARG A 26 4.30 12.47 -0.81
C ARG A 26 4.20 13.80 -1.56
N CYS A 27 2.98 14.20 -1.89
CA CYS A 27 2.77 15.52 -2.51
C CYS A 27 2.73 16.57 -1.40
N ALA A 28 3.55 17.61 -1.54
CA ALA A 28 3.46 18.80 -0.70
C ALA A 28 2.36 19.72 -1.26
N HIS A 29 1.66 20.45 -0.40
CA HIS A 29 0.55 21.34 -0.79
C HIS A 29 1.02 22.70 -1.32
N ASP A 30 2.32 22.96 -1.23
CA ASP A 30 2.95 24.26 -1.37
C ASP A 30 3.87 24.34 -2.58
N GLY A 31 3.40 23.90 -3.76
CA GLY A 31 3.86 24.36 -5.08
C GLY A 31 5.37 24.32 -5.39
N SER A 32 6.22 23.74 -4.54
CA SER A 32 7.65 23.67 -4.76
C SER A 32 7.90 22.59 -5.80
N GLU A 33 8.44 23.03 -6.93
CA GLU A 33 8.87 22.21 -8.06
C GLU A 33 9.72 21.03 -7.58
N GLU A 34 9.57 19.93 -8.32
CA GLU A 34 10.13 18.60 -8.11
C GLU A 34 11.68 18.61 -8.07
N GLU A 35 12.29 19.00 -6.95
CA GLU A 35 13.67 18.63 -6.65
C GLU A 35 13.68 17.19 -6.15
N GLU A 36 14.00 16.24 -7.04
CA GLU A 36 14.33 14.83 -6.77
C GLU A 36 13.84 14.32 -5.41
N ALA A 37 12.52 14.36 -5.21
CA ALA A 37 11.95 14.17 -3.89
C ALA A 37 12.26 12.75 -3.46
N THR A 38 13.12 12.62 -2.44
CA THR A 38 13.45 11.33 -1.84
C THR A 38 12.14 10.59 -1.60
N PRO A 39 11.95 9.38 -2.15
CA PRO A 39 10.65 8.72 -2.08
C PRO A 39 10.23 8.60 -0.62
N TRP A 40 8.96 8.73 -0.31
CA TRP A 40 8.49 8.52 1.06
C TRP A 40 8.72 7.06 1.49
N PHE A 41 8.38 6.11 0.61
CA PHE A 41 8.71 4.71 0.76
C PHE A 41 8.77 3.99 -0.58
N GLY A 42 9.49 2.87 -0.62
CA GLY A 42 9.56 1.96 -1.75
C GLY A 42 8.95 0.61 -1.43
N VAL A 43 8.23 0.03 -2.37
CA VAL A 43 7.65 -1.30 -2.27
C VAL A 43 8.27 -2.20 -3.34
N ARG A 44 8.65 -3.41 -2.95
CA ARG A 44 9.12 -4.46 -3.86
C ARG A 44 8.32 -5.73 -3.64
N ARG A 45 8.19 -6.53 -4.70
CA ARG A 45 7.61 -7.86 -4.59
C ARG A 45 8.49 -8.73 -3.68
N ALA A 46 7.85 -9.51 -2.81
CA ALA A 46 8.50 -10.51 -1.98
C ALA A 46 8.10 -11.92 -2.45
N GLU A 47 8.75 -12.93 -1.88
CA GLU A 47 8.39 -14.33 -2.12
C GLU A 47 6.94 -14.62 -1.71
N LYS A 48 6.38 -15.70 -2.27
CA LYS A 48 5.01 -16.18 -1.99
C LYS A 48 3.87 -15.20 -2.33
N GLY A 49 4.15 -14.13 -3.07
CA GLY A 49 3.15 -13.14 -3.48
C GLY A 49 2.94 -12.00 -2.48
N GLY A 50 3.79 -11.92 -1.45
CA GLY A 50 3.82 -10.79 -0.54
C GLY A 50 4.53 -9.56 -1.14
N ALA A 51 4.59 -8.49 -0.35
CA ALA A 51 5.37 -7.30 -0.68
C ALA A 51 6.18 -6.84 0.53
N ALA A 52 7.40 -6.37 0.28
CA ALA A 52 8.26 -5.76 1.28
C ALA A 52 8.31 -4.25 1.04
N VAL A 53 8.16 -3.48 2.10
CA VAL A 53 8.14 -2.02 2.11
C VAL A 53 9.41 -1.53 2.79
N ALA A 54 10.06 -0.53 2.23
CA ALA A 54 11.20 0.16 2.82
C ALA A 54 10.89 1.65 2.90
N MET A 55 10.89 2.22 4.12
CA MET A 55 10.77 3.65 4.34
C MET A 55 12.11 4.35 4.05
N ASN A 56 12.09 5.55 3.48
CA ASN A 56 13.31 6.38 3.41
C ASN A 56 13.40 7.31 4.63
N GLY A 57 14.61 7.55 5.13
CA GLY A 57 14.87 8.47 6.25
C GLY A 57 14.85 7.84 7.65
N GLY A 58 14.75 6.51 7.78
CA GLY A 58 14.79 5.83 9.08
C GLY A 58 15.50 4.47 9.01
N ALA A 59 16.21 4.11 10.07
CA ALA A 59 16.88 2.83 10.21
C ALA A 59 15.85 1.68 10.25
N GLY A 60 15.61 1.04 9.10
CA GLY A 60 15.11 -0.32 9.03
C GLY A 60 13.60 -0.53 9.22
N THR A 61 12.75 0.50 9.22
CA THR A 61 11.30 0.29 9.24
C THR A 61 10.82 -0.40 7.96
N CYS A 62 10.65 -1.72 8.05
CA CYS A 62 10.14 -2.58 7.01
C CYS A 62 8.72 -3.06 7.35
N TYR A 63 7.74 -2.67 6.54
CA TYR A 63 6.43 -3.30 6.58
C TYR A 63 6.41 -4.52 5.66
N ARG A 64 5.58 -5.51 6.01
CA ARG A 64 5.29 -6.66 5.16
C ARG A 64 3.81 -6.69 4.83
N ILE A 65 3.50 -6.86 3.55
CA ILE A 65 2.15 -7.15 3.13
C ILE A 65 2.06 -8.66 2.95
N ASP A 66 1.31 -9.30 3.83
CA ASP A 66 1.02 -10.72 3.73
C ASP A 66 0.13 -10.96 2.52
N GLY A 67 0.29 -12.09 1.87
CA GLY A 67 -0.55 -12.41 0.75
C GLY A 67 -0.17 -13.76 0.21
N CYS A 68 -1.05 -14.74 0.36
CA CYS A 68 -1.05 -15.89 -0.53
C CYS A 68 -1.89 -15.53 -1.73
N CYS A 69 -1.26 -15.73 -2.89
CA CYS A 69 -1.90 -16.13 -4.13
C CYS A 69 -2.83 -15.06 -4.75
N ALA A 70 -2.66 -14.77 -6.04
CA ALA A 70 -3.38 -13.70 -6.76
C ALA A 70 -4.92 -13.80 -6.76
N ARG A 71 -5.51 -14.86 -6.17
CA ARG A 71 -6.94 -15.17 -6.17
C ARG A 71 -7.67 -14.80 -4.87
N LYS A 72 -6.98 -14.42 -3.80
CA LYS A 72 -7.64 -13.99 -2.55
C LYS A 72 -7.50 -12.48 -2.36
N PRO A 73 -8.62 -11.73 -2.25
CA PRO A 73 -8.56 -10.28 -2.04
C PRO A 73 -8.20 -9.89 -0.61
N GLU A 74 -8.24 -10.83 0.32
CA GLU A 74 -7.98 -10.61 1.74
C GLU A 74 -6.49 -10.65 2.05
N TYR A 75 -5.99 -9.65 2.78
CA TYR A 75 -4.61 -9.60 3.20
C TYR A 75 -4.39 -8.70 4.41
N ARG A 76 -3.22 -8.82 5.04
CA ARG A 76 -2.83 -8.04 6.20
C ARG A 76 -1.54 -7.30 5.93
N VAL A 77 -1.43 -6.09 6.48
CA VAL A 77 -0.20 -5.33 6.52
C VAL A 77 0.37 -5.46 7.94
N ARG A 78 1.63 -5.86 8.03
CA ARG A 78 2.35 -6.03 9.28
C ARG A 78 3.45 -4.99 9.42
N GLY A 79 3.59 -4.46 10.63
CA GLY A 79 4.71 -3.64 11.05
C GLY A 79 5.99 -4.45 11.24
N VAL A 80 7.04 -3.74 11.67
CA VAL A 80 8.38 -4.32 11.94
C VAL A 80 8.35 -5.32 13.09
N ASP A 81 7.53 -5.02 14.09
CA ASP A 81 7.23 -5.85 15.26
C ASP A 81 6.38 -7.08 14.93
N GLY A 82 5.92 -7.23 13.68
CA GLY A 82 5.02 -8.28 13.24
C GLY A 82 3.55 -8.05 13.59
N ALA A 83 3.22 -6.94 14.27
CA ALA A 83 1.85 -6.57 14.60
C ALA A 83 1.08 -6.22 13.33
N VAL A 84 -0.20 -6.57 13.30
CA VAL A 84 -1.09 -6.22 12.18
C VAL A 84 -1.46 -4.75 12.33
N VAL A 85 -0.96 -3.92 11.41
CA VAL A 85 -1.24 -2.47 11.37
C VAL A 85 -2.44 -2.15 10.49
N ALA A 86 -2.78 -3.05 9.56
CA ALA A 86 -3.99 -2.95 8.77
C ALA A 86 -4.46 -4.31 8.24
N GLU A 87 -5.75 -4.43 8.04
CA GLU A 87 -6.39 -5.61 7.46
C GLU A 87 -7.33 -5.19 6.32
N VAL A 88 -7.23 -5.92 5.21
CA VAL A 88 -8.10 -5.79 4.06
C VAL A 88 -8.93 -7.04 3.93
N ALA A 89 -10.24 -6.89 3.96
CA ALA A 89 -11.22 -7.97 3.87
C ALA A 89 -12.30 -7.65 2.83
N ARG A 90 -13.06 -8.65 2.38
CA ARG A 90 -14.25 -8.38 1.57
C ARG A 90 -15.29 -7.65 2.40
N LYS A 91 -15.93 -6.65 1.79
CA LYS A 91 -16.97 -5.89 2.48
C LYS A 91 -18.21 -6.76 2.64
N GLN A 92 -18.68 -6.85 3.87
CA GLN A 92 -19.95 -7.47 4.22
C GLN A 92 -20.89 -6.41 4.77
N THR A 93 -22.16 -6.50 4.41
CA THR A 93 -23.21 -5.67 5.00
C THR A 93 -23.48 -6.12 6.44
N ALA A 94 -24.16 -5.28 7.23
CA ALA A 94 -24.57 -5.65 8.60
C ALA A 94 -25.50 -6.89 8.64
N ALA A 95 -26.19 -7.19 7.53
CA ALA A 95 -27.00 -8.39 7.36
C ALA A 95 -26.21 -9.63 6.89
N GLY A 96 -24.88 -9.53 6.76
CA GLY A 96 -24.00 -10.63 6.34
C GLY A 96 -23.88 -10.82 4.82
N VAL A 97 -24.52 -9.98 4.01
CA VAL A 97 -24.39 -10.05 2.54
C VAL A 97 -23.00 -9.62 2.12
N VAL A 98 -22.25 -10.52 1.47
CA VAL A 98 -20.94 -10.24 0.88
C VAL A 98 -21.14 -9.42 -0.39
N LEU A 99 -20.46 -8.28 -0.48
CA LEU A 99 -20.49 -7.42 -1.66
C LEU A 99 -19.56 -7.97 -2.76
N GLY A 100 -19.49 -7.26 -3.89
CA GLY A 100 -18.65 -7.64 -5.02
C GLY A 100 -17.19 -7.90 -4.64
N GLU A 101 -16.50 -8.69 -5.47
CA GLU A 101 -15.08 -9.02 -5.35
C GLU A 101 -14.15 -7.79 -5.29
N ASP A 102 -14.60 -6.70 -5.91
CA ASP A 102 -13.95 -5.40 -5.99
C ASP A 102 -14.29 -4.48 -4.80
N VAL A 103 -15.20 -4.90 -3.91
CA VAL A 103 -15.63 -4.11 -2.76
C VAL A 103 -14.95 -4.62 -1.49
N LEU A 104 -13.96 -3.86 -1.02
CA LEU A 104 -13.14 -4.21 0.13
C LEU A 104 -13.39 -3.28 1.31
N THR A 105 -13.19 -3.80 2.51
CA THR A 105 -13.10 -3.06 3.76
C THR A 105 -11.63 -2.99 4.17
N LEU A 106 -11.14 -1.79 4.45
CA LEU A 106 -9.83 -1.55 5.03
C LEU A 106 -10.00 -1.14 6.49
N THR A 107 -9.47 -1.95 7.40
CA THR A 107 -9.40 -1.65 8.83
C THR A 107 -7.97 -1.25 9.16
N VAL A 108 -7.80 -0.08 9.77
CA VAL A 108 -6.48 0.48 10.13
C VAL A 108 -6.34 0.50 11.65
N GLY A 109 -5.18 0.06 12.15
CA GLY A 109 -4.86 0.10 13.57
C GLY A 109 -4.76 1.54 14.10
N PRO A 110 -5.03 1.78 15.38
CA PRO A 110 -5.12 3.13 15.95
C PRO A 110 -3.81 3.93 15.84
N GLU A 111 -2.67 3.24 15.92
CA GLU A 111 -1.33 3.86 15.88
C GLU A 111 -0.74 3.95 14.46
N ALA A 112 -1.46 3.48 13.45
CA ALA A 112 -0.94 3.40 12.09
C ALA A 112 -1.24 4.68 11.28
N ASP A 113 -0.25 5.14 10.51
CA ASP A 113 -0.45 6.25 9.56
C ASP A 113 -1.40 5.80 8.44
N HIS A 114 -2.57 6.43 8.39
CA HIS A 114 -3.61 6.16 7.40
C HIS A 114 -3.15 6.38 5.96
N LEU A 115 -2.33 7.41 5.68
CA LEU A 115 -1.83 7.69 4.33
C LEU A 115 -0.83 6.62 3.90
N LEU A 116 0.00 6.15 4.83
CA LEU A 116 0.96 5.08 4.57
C LEU A 116 0.21 3.80 4.21
N VAL A 117 -0.75 3.40 5.06
CA VAL A 117 -1.57 2.21 4.83
C VAL A 117 -2.33 2.31 3.51
N LEU A 118 -2.92 3.48 3.20
CA LEU A 118 -3.60 3.70 1.92
C LEU A 118 -2.64 3.50 0.74
N GLY A 119 -1.44 4.07 0.80
CA GLY A 119 -0.42 3.89 -0.24
C GLY A 119 -0.04 2.42 -0.43
N LEU A 120 0.14 1.67 0.66
CA LEU A 120 0.45 0.24 0.61
C LEU A 120 -0.64 -0.60 -0.05
N VAL A 121 -1.91 -0.32 0.28
CA VAL A 121 -3.08 -0.98 -0.30
C VAL A 121 -3.17 -0.74 -1.80
N VAL A 122 -2.97 0.51 -2.25
CA VAL A 122 -3.00 0.86 -3.67
C VAL A 122 -1.86 0.18 -4.42
N VAL A 123 -0.63 0.22 -3.90
CA VAL A 123 0.52 -0.44 -4.53
C VAL A 123 0.32 -1.95 -4.60
N ARG A 124 -0.25 -2.58 -3.56
CA ARG A 124 -0.58 -4.01 -3.60
C ARG A 124 -1.60 -4.34 -4.69
N GLY A 125 -2.59 -3.48 -4.90
CA GLY A 125 -3.53 -3.59 -6.01
C GLY A 125 -2.83 -3.54 -7.37
N LEU A 126 -1.87 -2.62 -7.55
CA LEU A 126 -1.08 -2.50 -8.78
C LEU A 126 -0.21 -3.74 -9.03
N ILE A 127 0.45 -4.28 -8.00
CA ILE A 127 1.25 -5.51 -8.07
C ILE A 127 0.39 -6.70 -8.54
N THR A 128 -0.84 -6.78 -8.04
CA THR A 128 -1.74 -7.92 -8.30
C THR A 128 -2.38 -7.83 -9.70
N ARG A 129 -2.67 -6.62 -10.19
CA ARG A 129 -3.29 -6.38 -11.51
C ARG A 129 -2.30 -6.33 -12.67
N SER A 130 -1.00 -6.11 -12.42
CA SER A 130 0.03 -6.05 -13.47
C SER A 130 0.53 -7.43 -13.93
N LEU A 131 -0.24 -8.49 -13.72
CA LEU A 131 0.02 -9.88 -14.12
C LEU A 131 -1.14 -10.41 -14.96
#